data_AF-A0A4V2UC87-F1
#
_entry.id   AF-A0A4V2UC87-F1
#
_cell.length_a   1.000
_cell.length_b   1.000
_cell.length_c   1.000
_cell.angle_alpha   90.00
_cell.angle_beta   90.00
_cell.angle_gamma   90.00
#
_symmetry.space_group_name_H-M   'P 1'
#
loop_
_entity.id
_entity.type
_entity.pdbx_description
1 polymer ?
#
loop_
_entity_poly.entity_id
_entity_poly.type
_entity_poly.pdbx_seq_one_letter_code
_entity_poly.pdbx_strand_id
1 'polypeptide(L)'
;MPRLRLNKDKINMARPREVAAAVMMTLNGLQDYTPEIQVMGAAAVFLELSEALDIPPQEVFTATKNLIAGQDGKRAEFTAIQDYIQGELI
;
A
#
# COMPACT_ATOMS: atom_id res chain seq x y z
N MET A 1 -23.35 0.76 -14.64
CA MET A 1 -22.84 1.99 -14.01
C MET A 1 -21.48 2.32 -14.62
N PRO A 2 -21.11 3.59 -14.86
CA PRO A 2 -19.77 3.92 -15.33
C PRO A 2 -18.75 3.44 -14.29
N ARG A 3 -17.72 2.70 -14.71
CA ARG A 3 -16.60 2.31 -13.83
C ARG A 3 -15.91 3.59 -13.35
N LEU A 4 -15.68 3.70 -12.05
CA LEU A 4 -14.95 4.81 -11.46
C LEU A 4 -13.48 4.65 -11.87
N ARG A 5 -12.99 5.52 -12.77
CA ARG A 5 -11.59 5.47 -13.19
C ARG A 5 -10.72 6.31 -12.27
N LEU A 6 -9.68 5.71 -11.71
CA LEU A 6 -8.75 6.41 -10.82
C LEU A 6 -7.96 7.49 -11.57
N ASN A 7 -7.78 8.65 -10.95
CA ASN A 7 -6.97 9.73 -11.49
C ASN A 7 -5.49 9.51 -11.15
N LYS A 8 -4.65 9.27 -12.17
CA LYS A 8 -3.21 8.99 -12.01
C LYS A 8 -2.44 10.14 -11.37
N ASP A 9 -2.80 11.38 -11.63
CA ASP A 9 -2.13 12.55 -11.04
C ASP A 9 -2.36 12.57 -9.53
N LYS A 10 -3.55 12.21 -9.07
CA LYS A 10 -3.86 12.10 -7.63
C LYS A 10 -3.03 11.02 -6.94
N ILE A 11 -2.71 9.92 -7.62
CA ILE A 11 -1.85 8.87 -7.08
C ILE A 11 -0.42 9.39 -6.92
N ASN A 12 0.10 10.07 -7.94
CA ASN A 12 1.45 10.61 -7.92
C ASN A 12 1.64 11.75 -6.91
N MET A 13 0.54 12.41 -6.52
CA MET A 13 0.52 13.46 -5.49
C MET A 13 0.03 12.97 -4.12
N ALA A 14 -0.14 11.66 -3.94
CA ALA A 14 -0.57 11.10 -2.66
C ALA A 14 0.40 11.49 -1.55
N ARG A 15 -0.11 11.83 -0.36
CA ARG A 15 0.74 12.23 0.76
C ARG A 15 1.30 10.98 1.44
N PRO A 16 2.63 10.88 1.65
CA PRO A 16 3.25 9.72 2.28
C PRO A 16 2.60 9.32 3.60
N ARG A 17 2.29 10.30 4.47
CA ARG A 17 1.63 10.08 5.76
C ARG A 17 0.24 9.45 5.65
N GLU A 18 -0.57 9.88 4.69
CA GLU A 18 -1.93 9.35 4.48
C GLU A 18 -1.87 7.90 3.98
N VAL A 19 -0.94 7.62 3.06
CA VAL A 19 -0.72 6.26 2.56
C VAL A 19 -0.14 5.35 3.65
N ALA A 20 0.81 5.82 4.45
CA ALA A 20 1.37 5.04 5.55
C ALA A 20 0.31 4.70 6.63
N ALA A 21 -0.59 5.64 6.94
CA ALA A 21 -1.71 5.37 7.84
C ALA A 21 -2.63 4.27 7.30
N ALA A 22 -2.96 4.30 6.00
CA ALA A 22 -3.78 3.27 5.36
C ALA A 22 -3.08 1.89 5.36
N VAL A 23 -1.74 1.86 5.17
CA VAL A 23 -0.95 0.64 5.28
C VAL A 23 -1.05 0.05 6.69
N MET A 24 -0.86 0.86 7.74
CA MET A 24 -1.00 0.39 9.12
C MET A 24 -2.40 -0.16 9.42
N MET A 25 -3.47 0.50 8.94
CA MET A 25 -4.83 -0.02 9.11
C MET A 25 -5.02 -1.37 8.42
N THR A 26 -4.45 -1.54 7.23
CA THR A 26 -4.50 -2.81 6.49
C THR A 26 -3.72 -3.91 7.22
N LEU A 27 -2.50 -3.60 7.69
CA LEU A 27 -1.68 -4.54 8.44
C LEU A 27 -2.33 -4.97 9.76
N ASN A 28 -2.90 -4.02 10.52
CA ASN A 28 -3.60 -4.31 11.75
C ASN A 28 -4.81 -5.23 11.52
N GLY A 29 -5.53 -5.08 10.40
CA GLY A 29 -6.62 -5.96 10.04
C GLY A 29 -6.17 -7.39 9.66
N LEU A 30 -4.89 -7.56 9.32
CA LEU A 30 -4.31 -8.83 8.92
C LEU A 30 -3.47 -9.50 10.03
N GLN A 31 -3.17 -8.80 11.13
CA GLN A 31 -2.14 -9.19 12.10
C GLN A 31 -2.37 -10.56 12.77
N ASP A 32 -3.64 -10.98 12.93
CA ASP A 32 -3.99 -12.23 13.61
C ASP A 32 -3.91 -13.47 12.69
N TYR A 33 -3.61 -13.29 11.41
CA TYR A 33 -3.48 -14.38 10.43
C TYR A 33 -2.03 -14.84 10.29
N THR A 34 -1.81 -16.03 9.72
CA THR A 34 -0.45 -16.51 9.43
C THR A 34 0.23 -15.65 8.35
N PRO A 35 1.56 -15.55 8.31
CA PRO A 35 2.28 -14.70 7.35
C PRO A 35 1.90 -14.93 5.88
N GLU A 36 1.65 -16.19 5.48
CA GLU A 36 1.23 -16.52 4.11
C GLU A 36 -0.13 -15.91 3.79
N ILE A 37 -1.08 -15.97 4.74
CA ILE A 37 -2.41 -15.39 4.59
C ILE A 37 -2.36 -13.87 4.62
N GLN A 38 -1.50 -13.27 5.45
CA GLN A 38 -1.29 -11.82 5.47
C GLN A 38 -0.83 -11.31 4.09
N VAL A 39 0.18 -11.95 3.50
CA VAL A 39 0.72 -11.57 2.18
C VAL A 39 -0.33 -11.76 1.08
N MET A 40 -1.01 -12.91 1.06
CA MET A 40 -2.06 -13.19 0.07
C MET A 40 -3.26 -12.24 0.22
N GLY A 41 -3.68 -11.95 1.46
CA GLY A 41 -4.78 -11.04 1.77
C GLY A 41 -4.48 -9.60 1.33
N ALA A 42 -3.29 -9.09 1.66
CA ALA A 42 -2.86 -7.76 1.21
C ALA A 42 -2.78 -7.67 -0.32
N ALA A 43 -2.26 -8.70 -0.99
CA ALA A 43 -2.19 -8.76 -2.44
C ALA A 43 -3.59 -8.81 -3.09
N ALA A 44 -4.51 -9.60 -2.53
CA ALA A 44 -5.90 -9.68 -3.00
C ALA A 44 -6.60 -8.31 -2.90
N VAL A 45 -6.49 -7.62 -1.76
CA VAL A 45 -7.03 -6.26 -1.59
C VAL A 45 -6.52 -5.32 -2.68
N PHE A 46 -5.22 -5.35 -2.96
CA PHE A 46 -4.61 -4.51 -3.99
C PHE A 46 -5.14 -4.82 -5.42
N LEU A 47 -5.27 -6.10 -5.77
CA LEU A 47 -5.77 -6.52 -7.09
C LEU A 47 -7.25 -6.17 -7.28
N GLU A 48 -8.08 -6.43 -6.28
CA GLU A 48 -9.52 -6.10 -6.30
C GLU A 48 -9.75 -4.59 -6.44
N LEU A 49 -8.97 -3.77 -5.71
CA LEU A 49 -9.02 -2.31 -5.86
C LEU A 49 -8.59 -1.86 -7.25
N SER A 50 -7.55 -2.48 -7.81
CA SER A 50 -7.05 -2.14 -9.15
C SER A 50 -8.08 -2.46 -10.24
N GLU A 51 -8.77 -3.60 -10.13
CA GLU A 51 -9.86 -3.99 -11.04
C GLU A 51 -11.07 -3.07 -10.89
N ALA A 52 -11.51 -2.81 -9.66
CA ALA A 52 -12.67 -1.96 -9.39
C ALA A 52 -12.47 -0.51 -9.87
N LEU A 53 -11.23 -0.01 -9.85
CA LEU A 53 -10.88 1.36 -10.20
C LEU A 53 -10.31 1.52 -11.63
N ASP A 54 -10.32 0.44 -12.42
CA ASP A 54 -9.86 0.39 -13.80
C ASP A 54 -8.45 0.98 -13.98
N ILE A 55 -7.52 0.55 -13.13
CA ILE A 55 -6.12 0.97 -13.17
C ILE A 55 -5.17 -0.22 -13.30
N PRO A 56 -4.16 -0.16 -14.21
CA PRO A 56 -3.18 -1.23 -14.31
C PRO A 56 -2.39 -1.39 -13.00
N PRO A 57 -2.35 -2.59 -12.40
CA PRO A 57 -1.66 -2.81 -11.13
C PRO A 57 -0.18 -2.37 -11.16
N GLN A 58 0.50 -2.60 -12.28
CA GLN A 58 1.90 -2.22 -12.47
C GLN A 58 2.15 -0.72 -12.30
N GLU A 59 1.20 0.12 -12.72
CA GLU A 59 1.31 1.58 -12.60
C GLU A 59 1.21 2.01 -11.13
N VAL A 60 0.25 1.44 -10.39
CA VAL A 60 0.08 1.72 -8.95
C VAL A 60 1.28 1.24 -8.16
N PHE A 61 1.81 0.06 -8.48
CA PHE A 61 3.05 -0.46 -7.89
C PHE A 61 4.22 0.49 -8.10
N THR A 62 4.39 1.00 -9.31
CA THR A 62 5.47 1.94 -9.63
C THR A 62 5.33 3.23 -8.83
N ALA A 63 4.12 3.83 -8.81
CA ALA A 63 3.86 5.05 -8.06
C ALA A 63 4.06 4.86 -6.55
N THR A 64 3.65 3.71 -6.01
CA THR A 64 3.81 3.38 -4.59
C THR A 64 5.29 3.21 -4.22
N LYS A 65 6.09 2.55 -5.06
CA LYS A 65 7.56 2.45 -4.85
C LYS A 65 8.21 3.84 -4.81
N ASN A 66 7.83 4.72 -5.73
CA ASN A 66 8.32 6.09 -5.77
C ASN A 66 7.89 6.89 -4.55
N LEU A 67 6.68 6.67 -4.04
CA LEU A 67 6.18 7.30 -2.83
C LEU A 67 6.97 6.84 -1.59
N ILE A 68 7.24 5.54 -1.49
CA ILE A 68 8.02 4.94 -0.39
C ILE A 68 9.46 5.45 -0.41
N ALA A 69 10.02 5.66 -1.61
CA ALA A 69 11.32 6.29 -1.79
C ALA A 69 11.27 7.79 -1.42
N GLY A 70 12.22 8.21 -0.60
CA GLY A 70 12.58 9.59 -0.27
C GLY A 70 13.90 9.98 -0.95
N GLN A 71 14.36 11.21 -0.71
CA GLN A 71 15.62 11.72 -1.29
C GLN A 71 16.85 10.92 -0.81
N ASP A 72 16.82 10.42 0.43
CA ASP A 72 17.95 9.73 1.09
C ASP A 72 17.65 8.26 1.42
N GLY A 73 16.74 7.62 0.68
CA GLY A 73 16.31 6.24 0.93
C GLY A 73 14.85 6.15 1.38
N LYS A 74 14.48 5.15 2.16
CA LYS A 74 13.08 4.94 2.56
C LYS A 74 12.58 6.09 3.46
N ARG A 75 11.40 6.65 3.17
CA ARG A 75 10.84 7.73 4.01
C ARG A 75 10.51 7.22 5.41
N ALA A 76 10.65 8.10 6.41
CA ALA A 76 10.46 7.78 7.82
C ALA A 76 9.10 7.14 8.12
N GLU A 77 8.03 7.56 7.44
CA GLU A 77 6.69 6.98 7.63
C GLU A 77 6.64 5.49 7.25
N PHE A 78 7.40 5.09 6.23
CA PHE A 78 7.48 3.70 5.80
C PHE A 78 8.59 2.92 6.50
N THR A 79 9.59 3.59 7.07
CA THR A 79 10.54 2.99 8.01
C THR A 79 9.80 2.49 9.25
N ALA A 80 8.93 3.31 9.85
CA ALA A 80 8.12 2.90 11.00
C ALA A 80 7.24 1.67 10.71
N ILE A 81 6.69 1.55 9.50
CA ILE A 81 5.94 0.35 9.08
C ILE A 81 6.84 -0.89 9.05
N GLN A 82 8.09 -0.75 8.61
CA GLN A 82 9.04 -1.86 8.59
C GLN A 82 9.45 -2.27 10.00
N ASP A 83 9.69 -1.29 10.87
CA ASP A 83 10.00 -1.55 12.28
C ASP A 83 8.83 -2.29 12.95
N TYR A 84 7.59 -1.89 12.65
CA TYR A 84 6.39 -2.61 13.11
C TYR A 84 6.35 -4.06 12.60
N ILE A 85 6.55 -4.29 11.30
CA ILE A 85 6.55 -5.64 10.74
C ILE A 85 7.62 -6.52 11.40
N GLN A 86 8.82 -5.98 11.63
CA GLN A 86 9.94 -6.71 12.23
C GLN A 86 9.79 -6.93 13.75
N GLY A 87 9.02 -6.08 14.44
CA GLY A 87 8.83 -6.15 15.88
C GLY A 87 7.58 -6.92 16.31
N GLU A 88 6.52 -6.90 15.50
CA GLU A 88 5.17 -7.33 15.92
C GLU A 88 4.56 -8.42 15.02
N LEU A 89 5.00 -8.56 13.75
CA LEU A 89 4.39 -9.49 12.79
C LEU A 89 5.24 -10.72 12.44
N ILE A 90 6.57 -10.64 12.61
CA ILE A 90 7.53 -11.71 12.27
C ILE A 90 8.27 -12.16 13.52
#